data_AF-A0A7K3WRK0-F1
#
_entry.id   AF-A0A7K3WRK0-F1
#
_cell.length_a   1.000
_cell.length_b   1.000
_cell.length_c   1.000
_cell.angle_alpha   90.00
_cell.angle_beta   90.00
_cell.angle_gamma   90.00
#
_symmetry.space_group_name_H-M   'P 1'
#
loop_
_entity.id
_entity.type
_entity.pdbx_description
1 polymer ?
#
loop_
_entity_poly.entity_id
_entity_poly.type
_entity_poly.pdbx_seq_one_letter_code
_entity_poly.pdbx_strand_id
1 'polypeptide(L)'
;MRHSILTLLFALFTVSLFAQQKDVIEREYFPGARAKNSAIAAARYAQEGYYYTKFTTYISAVDSSRMFADTALFFVKRSLMLADTALFYAPAINYPAVDYLNIGRTKTVEADRVIREYYPMTAIGSHNIFGREAALNLSNSVMDFYNASLLLNAESNAPNSEEKRYEVLPFADEVTRLETDETAFQMASNALEEELTELDVLAVSIQTKINSASDQKTRFALRQNLDKVDKMMAQSTSRLKDTSLRIEEIRQLLNKKHLDDVKNVEEPEHLSYFETSGTQEKIEMDKKVPDGLVYKIQLGYYPSDVDIENFHGLFPISGETVRKDLARFYAGLFYSYKDADVGNDYVRNNAIANAFIVPFNNGKKISISTAVEMERERGVK
;
A
#
# COMPACT_ATOMS: atom_id res chain seq x y z
N MET A 1 -44.41 -8.17 34.38
CA MET A 1 -44.33 -8.62 32.98
C MET A 1 -44.03 -7.45 32.06
N ARG A 2 -42.77 -7.04 31.90
CA ARG A 2 -42.29 -6.18 30.80
C ARG A 2 -40.78 -5.96 30.77
N HIS A 3 -39.95 -6.82 31.36
CA HIS A 3 -38.48 -6.66 31.36
C HIS A 3 -37.72 -7.94 30.94
N SER A 4 -38.38 -8.84 30.20
CA SER A 4 -37.78 -10.14 29.83
C SER A 4 -37.86 -10.46 28.33
N ILE A 5 -38.18 -9.46 27.48
CA ILE A 5 -38.24 -9.64 26.01
C ILE A 5 -37.05 -8.94 25.32
N LEU A 6 -36.34 -8.02 26.00
CA LEU A 6 -35.24 -7.28 25.39
C LEU A 6 -33.88 -8.00 25.47
N THR A 7 -33.73 -8.99 26.35
CA THR A 7 -32.52 -9.82 26.44
C THR A 7 -32.52 -11.04 25.53
N LEU A 8 -33.64 -11.37 24.88
CA LEU A 8 -33.72 -12.46 23.90
C LEU A 8 -33.44 -12.00 22.46
N LEU A 9 -33.52 -10.69 22.19
CA LEU A 9 -33.21 -10.10 20.88
C LEU A 9 -31.71 -9.77 20.70
N PHE A 10 -30.93 -9.82 21.77
CA PHE A 10 -29.46 -9.67 21.71
C PHE A 10 -28.72 -11.02 21.60
N ALA A 11 -29.44 -12.14 21.67
CA ALA A 11 -28.88 -13.49 21.56
C ALA A 11 -29.24 -14.20 20.23
N LEU A 12 -29.96 -13.53 19.33
CA LEU A 12 -30.36 -14.06 18.01
C LEU A 12 -29.63 -13.39 16.84
N PHE A 13 -28.71 -12.47 17.10
CA PHE A 13 -27.87 -11.81 16.07
C PHE A 13 -26.39 -12.23 16.11
N THR A 14 -26.06 -13.31 16.83
CA THR A 14 -24.68 -13.85 16.91
C THR A 14 -24.50 -15.17 16.18
N VAL A 15 -25.47 -15.62 15.38
CA VAL A 15 -25.32 -16.84 14.58
C VAL A 15 -25.75 -16.56 13.15
N SER A 16 -24.88 -15.90 12.37
CA SER A 16 -24.86 -15.96 10.88
C SER A 16 -23.65 -15.28 10.24
N LEU A 17 -22.81 -14.54 10.97
CA LEU A 17 -21.56 -13.96 10.43
C LEU A 17 -20.37 -14.92 10.61
N PHE A 18 -20.50 -16.13 10.08
CA PHE A 18 -19.35 -17.00 9.78
C PHE A 18 -19.53 -17.62 8.39
N ALA A 19 -19.93 -16.81 7.41
CA ALA A 19 -19.50 -17.09 6.05
C ALA A 19 -18.03 -16.64 5.99
N GLN A 20 -17.10 -17.57 6.18
CA GLN A 20 -15.67 -17.35 5.90
C GLN A 20 -15.57 -16.72 4.51
N GLN A 21 -15.23 -15.43 4.45
CA GLN A 21 -14.72 -14.81 3.24
C GLN A 21 -13.33 -15.45 3.01
N LYS A 22 -13.31 -16.65 2.41
CA LYS A 22 -12.06 -17.36 2.12
C LYS A 22 -11.21 -16.44 1.25
N ASP A 23 -10.00 -16.15 1.71
CA ASP A 23 -8.96 -15.44 0.96
C ASP A 23 -8.90 -15.93 -0.50
N VAL A 24 -8.76 -14.99 -1.45
CA VAL A 24 -8.53 -15.32 -2.86
C VAL A 24 -7.29 -16.21 -3.03
N ILE A 25 -6.30 -16.12 -2.14
CA ILE A 25 -5.08 -16.94 -2.15
C ILE A 25 -5.37 -18.35 -1.57
N GLU A 26 -5.93 -18.45 -0.36
CA GLU A 26 -6.16 -19.71 0.36
C GLU A 26 -7.52 -20.38 0.09
N ARG A 27 -8.26 -19.93 -0.93
CA ARG A 27 -9.52 -20.59 -1.31
C ARG A 27 -9.31 -22.06 -1.67
N GLU A 28 -10.34 -22.86 -1.44
CA GLU A 28 -10.33 -24.27 -1.77
C GLU A 28 -10.66 -24.47 -3.26
N TYR A 29 -9.63 -24.46 -4.11
CA TYR A 29 -9.79 -24.60 -5.57
C TYR A 29 -10.29 -25.98 -5.98
N PHE A 30 -9.85 -27.01 -5.25
CA PHE A 30 -10.12 -28.41 -5.53
C PHE A 30 -10.71 -29.05 -4.26
N PRO A 31 -12.03 -29.29 -4.20
CA PRO A 31 -12.67 -29.90 -3.04
C PRO A 31 -12.01 -31.23 -2.68
N GLY A 32 -11.66 -31.42 -1.41
CA GLY A 32 -11.04 -32.67 -0.92
C GLY A 32 -9.58 -32.88 -1.34
N ALA A 33 -8.91 -31.90 -1.94
CA ALA A 33 -7.51 -31.98 -2.33
C ALA A 33 -6.65 -31.05 -1.46
N ARG A 34 -6.53 -31.36 -0.16
CA ARG A 34 -5.88 -30.49 0.82
C ARG A 34 -4.42 -30.20 0.46
N ALA A 35 -3.64 -31.24 0.18
CA ALA A 35 -2.24 -31.07 -0.21
C ALA A 35 -2.08 -30.14 -1.42
N LYS A 36 -2.94 -30.32 -2.45
CA LYS A 36 -2.91 -29.54 -3.68
C LYS A 36 -3.28 -28.08 -3.44
N ASN A 37 -4.35 -27.81 -2.70
CA ASN A 37 -4.77 -26.45 -2.40
C ASN A 37 -3.70 -25.71 -1.57
N SER A 38 -3.10 -26.38 -0.58
CA SER A 38 -2.01 -25.83 0.20
C SER A 38 -0.77 -25.54 -0.64
N ALA A 39 -0.40 -26.40 -1.59
CA ALA A 39 0.70 -26.15 -2.52
C ALA A 39 0.44 -24.91 -3.41
N ILE A 40 -0.78 -24.74 -3.91
CA ILE A 40 -1.18 -23.56 -4.71
C ILE A 40 -1.13 -22.29 -3.86
N ALA A 41 -1.65 -22.34 -2.63
CA ALA A 41 -1.61 -21.21 -1.72
C ALA A 41 -0.16 -20.86 -1.34
N ALA A 42 0.69 -21.86 -1.08
CA ALA A 42 2.12 -21.66 -0.83
C ALA A 42 2.82 -20.98 -2.02
N ALA A 43 2.54 -21.42 -3.26
CA ALA A 43 3.05 -20.80 -4.48
C ALA A 43 2.63 -19.33 -4.59
N ARG A 44 1.36 -19.02 -4.32
CA ARG A 44 0.83 -17.66 -4.37
C ARG A 44 1.43 -16.75 -3.31
N TYR A 45 1.57 -17.21 -2.07
CA TYR A 45 2.25 -16.40 -1.06
C TYR A 45 3.75 -16.24 -1.33
N ALA A 46 4.43 -17.25 -1.89
CA ALA A 46 5.81 -17.07 -2.36
C ALA A 46 5.89 -16.01 -3.48
N GLN A 47 4.86 -15.97 -4.34
CA GLN A 47 4.75 -14.99 -5.43
C GLN A 47 4.51 -13.57 -4.89
N GLU A 48 3.68 -13.41 -3.86
CA GLU A 48 3.53 -12.12 -3.16
C GLU A 48 4.87 -11.73 -2.53
N GLY A 49 5.49 -12.60 -1.73
CA GLY A 49 6.81 -12.33 -1.15
C GLY A 49 7.85 -11.91 -2.20
N TYR A 50 7.87 -12.59 -3.35
CA TYR A 50 8.70 -12.23 -4.50
C TYR A 50 8.43 -10.80 -4.99
N TYR A 51 7.16 -10.44 -5.16
CA TYR A 51 6.77 -9.09 -5.58
C TYR A 51 7.32 -8.03 -4.61
N TYR A 52 7.20 -8.26 -3.30
CA TYR A 52 7.73 -7.34 -2.29
C TYR A 52 9.25 -7.23 -2.27
N THR A 53 9.97 -8.32 -2.52
CA THR A 53 11.43 -8.29 -2.66
C THR A 53 11.93 -7.55 -3.92
N LYS A 54 11.07 -7.32 -4.91
CA LYS A 54 11.45 -6.43 -6.03
C LYS A 54 11.57 -4.99 -5.57
N PHE A 55 10.67 -4.51 -4.72
CA PHE A 55 10.77 -3.15 -4.21
C PHE A 55 12.03 -2.94 -3.37
N THR A 56 12.44 -3.92 -2.56
CA THR A 56 13.71 -3.86 -1.82
C THR A 56 14.94 -3.82 -2.73
N THR A 57 14.80 -4.22 -4.00
CA THR A 57 15.87 -4.22 -5.01
C THR A 57 16.08 -2.85 -5.67
N TYR A 58 15.01 -2.08 -5.84
CA TYR A 58 15.01 -0.86 -6.67
C TYR A 58 14.87 0.45 -5.89
N ILE A 59 14.50 0.38 -4.62
CA ILE A 59 14.31 1.56 -3.78
C ILE A 59 15.63 2.16 -3.32
N SER A 60 15.67 3.49 -3.20
CA SER A 60 16.83 4.27 -2.75
C SER A 60 16.84 4.59 -1.25
N ALA A 61 15.72 4.38 -0.56
CA ALA A 61 15.55 4.67 0.87
C ALA A 61 15.62 3.40 1.74
N VAL A 62 16.50 3.41 2.75
CA VAL A 62 16.78 2.25 3.62
C VAL A 62 15.55 1.85 4.44
N ASP A 63 14.85 2.82 5.03
CA ASP A 63 13.70 2.53 5.90
C ASP A 63 12.52 1.95 5.09
N SER A 64 12.32 2.45 3.87
CA SER A 64 11.33 1.92 2.93
C SER A 64 11.70 0.50 2.46
N SER A 65 12.97 0.25 2.17
CA SER A 65 13.46 -1.10 1.84
C SER A 65 13.22 -2.09 3.00
N ARG A 66 13.49 -1.69 4.25
CA ARG A 66 13.23 -2.53 5.44
C ARG A 66 11.78 -2.89 5.58
N MET A 67 10.86 -1.94 5.51
CA MET A 67 9.44 -2.26 5.67
C MET A 67 8.92 -3.20 4.55
N PHE A 68 9.46 -3.13 3.33
CA PHE A 68 9.13 -4.14 2.32
C PHE A 68 9.75 -5.49 2.59
N ALA A 69 10.94 -5.53 3.18
CA ALA A 69 11.53 -6.75 3.69
C ALA A 69 10.62 -7.38 4.77
N ASP A 70 10.09 -6.59 5.71
CA ASP A 70 9.14 -7.04 6.75
C ASP A 70 7.86 -7.61 6.13
N THR A 71 7.36 -6.92 5.11
CA THR A 71 6.17 -7.35 4.36
C THR A 71 6.44 -8.64 3.60
N ALA A 72 7.53 -8.72 2.84
CA ALA A 72 7.97 -9.95 2.18
C ALA A 72 8.13 -11.10 3.18
N LEU A 73 8.74 -10.85 4.33
CA LEU A 73 8.98 -11.87 5.36
C LEU A 73 7.67 -12.49 5.89
N PHE A 74 6.61 -11.70 5.99
CA PHE A 74 5.29 -12.21 6.35
C PHE A 74 4.78 -13.22 5.31
N PHE A 75 4.87 -12.89 4.02
CA PHE A 75 4.47 -13.78 2.93
C PHE A 75 5.33 -15.03 2.83
N VAL A 76 6.64 -14.88 3.04
CA VAL A 76 7.59 -16.00 3.07
C VAL A 76 7.22 -16.99 4.18
N LYS A 77 6.92 -16.50 5.39
CA LYS A 77 6.47 -17.34 6.50
C LYS A 77 5.14 -18.06 6.21
N ARG A 78 4.18 -17.35 5.62
CA ARG A 78 2.91 -17.92 5.14
C ARG A 78 3.13 -19.05 4.17
N SER A 79 3.95 -18.79 3.15
CA SER A 79 4.30 -19.76 2.13
C SER A 79 4.93 -21.01 2.73
N LEU A 80 5.87 -20.86 3.67
CA LEU A 80 6.50 -21.98 4.38
C LEU A 80 5.49 -22.84 5.15
N MET A 81 4.59 -22.19 5.89
CA MET A 81 3.57 -22.89 6.67
C MET A 81 2.61 -23.70 5.77
N LEU A 82 2.24 -23.15 4.62
CA LEU A 82 1.38 -23.85 3.65
C LEU A 82 2.13 -24.93 2.88
N ALA A 83 3.43 -24.75 2.61
CA ALA A 83 4.28 -25.79 2.06
C ALA A 83 4.40 -26.98 3.02
N ASP A 84 4.58 -26.71 4.33
CA ASP A 84 4.57 -27.74 5.37
C ASP A 84 3.22 -28.47 5.45
N THR A 85 2.11 -27.72 5.30
CA THR A 85 0.77 -28.29 5.24
C THR A 85 0.60 -29.18 4.00
N ALA A 86 1.09 -28.73 2.83
CA ALA A 86 1.04 -29.50 1.60
C ALA A 86 1.85 -30.80 1.72
N LEU A 87 3.04 -30.75 2.32
CA LEU A 87 3.88 -31.92 2.59
C LEU A 87 3.21 -32.91 3.54
N PHE A 88 2.52 -32.41 4.57
CA PHE A 88 1.84 -33.27 5.55
C PHE A 88 0.70 -34.08 4.94
N TYR A 89 -0.11 -33.46 4.06
CA TYR A 89 -1.24 -34.14 3.40
C TYR A 89 -0.85 -34.85 2.10
N ALA A 90 0.33 -34.59 1.54
CA ALA A 90 0.77 -35.24 0.31
C ALA A 90 0.91 -36.77 0.50
N PRO A 91 0.31 -37.59 -0.39
CA PRO A 91 0.51 -39.03 -0.33
C PRO A 91 1.98 -39.39 -0.50
N ALA A 92 2.53 -40.21 0.41
CA ALA A 92 3.94 -40.60 0.39
C ALA A 92 4.39 -41.29 -0.92
N ILE A 93 3.45 -41.87 -1.66
CA ILE A 93 3.67 -42.50 -2.97
C ILE A 93 3.89 -41.48 -4.11
N ASN A 94 3.60 -40.20 -3.88
CA ASN A 94 3.74 -39.13 -4.87
C ASN A 94 5.13 -38.48 -4.78
N TYR A 95 6.18 -39.30 -4.92
CA TYR A 95 7.58 -38.88 -4.77
C TYR A 95 7.95 -37.64 -5.59
N PRO A 96 7.54 -37.50 -6.87
CA PRO A 96 7.87 -36.31 -7.64
C PRO A 96 7.27 -35.02 -7.07
N ALA A 97 6.02 -35.05 -6.59
CA ALA A 97 5.39 -33.88 -5.99
C ALA A 97 6.04 -33.49 -4.65
N VAL A 98 6.36 -34.48 -3.82
CA VAL A 98 7.02 -34.28 -2.53
C VAL A 98 8.43 -33.69 -2.70
N ASP A 99 9.17 -34.11 -3.73
CA ASP A 99 10.48 -33.56 -4.04
C ASP A 99 10.40 -32.06 -4.39
N TYR A 100 9.49 -31.68 -5.30
CA TYR A 100 9.23 -30.28 -5.62
C TYR A 100 8.84 -29.46 -4.39
N LEU A 101 7.96 -29.98 -3.52
CA LEU A 101 7.59 -29.28 -2.27
C LEU A 101 8.80 -29.02 -1.37
N ASN A 102 9.67 -30.01 -1.19
CA ASN A 102 10.87 -29.86 -0.36
C ASN A 102 11.88 -28.88 -0.96
N ILE A 103 12.10 -28.92 -2.28
CA ILE A 103 12.98 -27.98 -2.98
C ILE A 103 12.43 -26.55 -2.87
N GLY A 104 11.14 -26.35 -3.16
CA GLY A 104 10.49 -25.04 -3.05
C GLY A 104 10.54 -24.49 -1.62
N ARG A 105 10.29 -25.35 -0.63
CA ARG A 105 10.40 -25.00 0.79
C ARG A 105 11.82 -24.55 1.15
N THR A 106 12.84 -25.30 0.72
CA THR A 106 14.25 -24.97 1.00
C THR A 106 14.64 -23.60 0.45
N LYS A 107 14.24 -23.30 -0.79
CA LYS A 107 14.46 -21.97 -1.40
C LYS A 107 13.70 -20.87 -0.66
N THR A 108 12.49 -21.16 -0.19
CA THR A 108 11.69 -20.20 0.60
C THR A 108 12.32 -19.92 1.97
N VAL A 109 12.91 -20.94 2.62
CA VAL A 109 13.70 -20.77 3.86
C VAL A 109 14.93 -19.90 3.59
N GLU A 110 15.59 -20.11 2.46
CA GLU A 110 16.75 -19.31 2.09
C GLU A 110 16.38 -17.84 1.85
N ALA A 111 15.22 -17.58 1.24
CA ALA A 111 14.69 -16.23 1.13
C ALA A 111 14.38 -15.61 2.50
N ASP A 112 13.76 -16.34 3.44
CA ASP A 112 13.53 -15.87 4.83
C ASP A 112 14.86 -15.48 5.50
N ARG A 113 15.88 -16.35 5.38
CA ARG A 113 17.22 -16.10 5.91
C ARG A 113 17.80 -14.81 5.33
N VAL A 114 17.85 -14.71 4.02
CA VAL A 114 18.43 -13.59 3.29
C VAL A 114 17.72 -12.28 3.66
N ILE A 115 16.39 -12.25 3.69
CA ILE A 115 15.60 -11.05 4.06
C ILE A 115 15.93 -10.55 5.48
N ARG A 116 16.13 -11.47 6.43
CA ARG A 116 16.45 -11.11 7.83
C ARG A 116 17.83 -10.51 8.00
N GLU A 117 18.75 -10.77 7.08
CA GLU A 117 20.09 -10.19 7.13
C GLU A 117 20.09 -8.67 6.89
N TYR A 118 18.98 -8.06 6.44
CA TYR A 118 18.90 -6.61 6.14
C TYR A 118 18.70 -5.72 7.35
N TYR A 119 18.04 -6.21 8.40
CA TYR A 119 17.75 -5.39 9.58
C TYR A 119 18.98 -4.69 10.18
N PRO A 120 20.15 -5.36 10.34
CA PRO A 120 21.35 -4.69 10.85
C PRO A 120 22.01 -3.73 9.85
N MET A 121 21.63 -3.73 8.57
CA MET A 121 22.31 -2.96 7.53
C MET A 121 21.74 -1.55 7.40
N THR A 122 22.62 -0.56 7.19
CA THR A 122 22.25 0.85 7.04
C THR A 122 22.56 1.41 5.65
N ALA A 123 23.16 0.61 4.78
CA ALA A 123 23.54 1.00 3.43
C ALA A 123 22.56 0.43 2.40
N ILE A 124 21.91 1.29 1.61
CA ILE A 124 20.91 0.87 0.64
C ILE A 124 21.46 -0.08 -0.44
N GLY A 125 22.72 0.10 -0.86
CA GLY A 125 23.34 -0.79 -1.84
C GLY A 125 23.39 -2.25 -1.38
N SER A 126 23.52 -2.49 -0.07
CA SER A 126 23.45 -3.84 0.50
C SER A 126 22.04 -4.41 0.39
N HIS A 127 21.03 -3.62 0.76
CA HIS A 127 19.63 -4.05 0.66
C HIS A 127 19.25 -4.47 -0.77
N ASN A 128 19.71 -3.73 -1.78
CA ASN A 128 19.39 -4.02 -3.17
C ASN A 128 19.99 -5.35 -3.65
N ILE A 129 21.22 -5.66 -3.23
CA ILE A 129 21.91 -6.92 -3.58
C ILE A 129 21.12 -8.10 -3.05
N PHE A 130 20.80 -8.06 -1.78
CA PHE A 130 20.14 -9.17 -1.17
C PHE A 130 18.65 -9.25 -1.55
N GLY A 131 17.97 -8.11 -1.77
CA GLY A 131 16.61 -8.08 -2.31
C GLY A 131 16.51 -8.88 -3.60
N ARG A 132 17.51 -8.75 -4.47
CA ARG A 132 17.65 -9.55 -5.69
C ARG A 132 17.83 -11.04 -5.42
N GLU A 133 18.61 -11.40 -4.40
CA GLU A 133 18.85 -12.78 -3.99
C GLU A 133 17.59 -13.44 -3.38
N ALA A 134 16.87 -12.72 -2.52
CA ALA A 134 15.58 -13.16 -2.00
C ALA A 134 14.56 -13.34 -3.13
N ALA A 135 14.48 -12.38 -4.06
CA ALA A 135 13.60 -12.46 -5.22
C ALA A 135 13.92 -13.69 -6.10
N LEU A 136 15.19 -14.00 -6.31
CA LEU A 136 15.60 -15.19 -7.07
C LEU A 136 15.10 -16.47 -6.39
N ASN A 137 15.34 -16.62 -5.10
CA ASN A 137 14.90 -17.79 -4.33
C ASN A 137 13.37 -17.95 -4.35
N LEU A 138 12.63 -16.85 -4.18
CA LEU A 138 11.17 -16.87 -4.18
C LEU A 138 10.59 -17.16 -5.56
N SER A 139 11.13 -16.57 -6.62
CA SER A 139 10.67 -16.87 -7.99
C SER A 139 10.83 -18.35 -8.34
N ASN A 140 11.91 -18.99 -7.87
CA ASN A 140 12.14 -20.41 -8.06
C ASN A 140 11.20 -21.26 -7.19
N SER A 141 10.95 -20.88 -5.92
CA SER A 141 10.05 -21.63 -5.05
C SER A 141 8.61 -21.60 -5.53
N VAL A 142 8.16 -20.48 -6.11
CA VAL A 142 6.85 -20.36 -6.78
C VAL A 142 6.69 -21.45 -7.84
N MET A 143 7.69 -21.61 -8.71
CA MET A 143 7.66 -22.62 -9.77
C MET A 143 7.60 -24.04 -9.21
N ASP A 144 8.39 -24.33 -8.17
CA ASP A 144 8.41 -25.65 -7.53
C ASP A 144 7.06 -25.98 -6.88
N PHE A 145 6.45 -25.03 -6.16
CA PHE A 145 5.14 -25.24 -5.53
C PHE A 145 4.02 -25.41 -6.56
N TYR A 146 4.06 -24.67 -7.67
CA TYR A 146 3.12 -24.90 -8.77
C TYR A 146 3.32 -26.28 -9.41
N ASN A 147 4.56 -26.68 -9.69
CA ASN A 147 4.87 -28.01 -10.24
C ASN A 147 4.40 -29.12 -9.30
N ALA A 148 4.63 -29.00 -8.00
CA ALA A 148 4.10 -29.91 -7.00
C ALA A 148 2.57 -30.00 -7.07
N SER A 149 1.88 -28.86 -7.14
CA SER A 149 0.41 -28.83 -7.19
C SER A 149 -0.18 -29.52 -8.42
N LEU A 150 0.52 -29.49 -9.57
CA LEU A 150 0.10 -30.18 -10.79
C LEU A 150 0.18 -31.70 -10.64
N LEU A 151 1.17 -32.17 -9.86
CA LEU A 151 1.43 -33.59 -9.62
C LEU A 151 0.61 -34.14 -8.44
N LEU A 152 0.11 -33.29 -7.55
CA LEU A 152 -0.79 -33.68 -6.46
C LEU A 152 -2.18 -34.01 -7.00
N ASN A 153 -2.63 -35.25 -6.74
CA ASN A 153 -3.99 -35.71 -7.03
C ASN A 153 -4.95 -35.31 -5.91
N ALA A 154 -6.25 -35.25 -6.23
CA ALA A 154 -7.30 -35.14 -5.20
C ALA A 154 -7.29 -36.42 -4.34
N GLU A 155 -7.24 -36.26 -3.02
CA GLU A 155 -7.11 -37.38 -2.09
C GLU A 155 -8.38 -38.24 -2.10
N SER A 156 -8.25 -39.54 -2.32
CA SER A 156 -9.40 -40.48 -2.21
C SER A 156 -9.64 -40.97 -0.78
N ASN A 157 -8.68 -40.77 0.15
CA ASN A 157 -8.76 -41.25 1.54
C ASN A 157 -7.83 -40.44 2.49
N ALA A 158 -8.16 -39.19 2.79
CA ALA A 158 -7.48 -38.44 3.86
C ALA A 158 -7.95 -38.96 5.23
N PRO A 159 -7.06 -39.22 6.21
CA PRO A 159 -7.49 -39.62 7.54
C PRO A 159 -8.26 -38.50 8.25
N ASN A 160 -9.37 -38.88 8.90
CA ASN A 160 -10.34 -37.98 9.56
C ASN A 160 -9.88 -37.41 10.91
N SER A 161 -8.58 -37.49 11.26
CA SER A 161 -8.09 -36.97 12.53
C SER A 161 -7.68 -35.50 12.37
N GLU A 162 -8.61 -34.60 12.72
CA GLU A 162 -8.34 -33.20 13.01
C GLU A 162 -7.39 -33.08 14.21
N GLU A 163 -6.08 -33.05 13.96
CA GLU A 163 -5.13 -32.59 14.96
C GLU A 163 -4.61 -31.22 14.53
N LYS A 164 -5.12 -30.19 15.23
CA LYS A 164 -4.82 -28.77 15.04
C LYS A 164 -3.32 -28.53 14.90
N ARG A 165 -2.87 -28.11 13.72
CA ARG A 165 -1.56 -27.49 13.53
C ARG A 165 -1.70 -26.19 12.76
N TYR A 166 -1.36 -25.12 13.49
CA TYR A 166 -1.20 -23.72 13.09
C TYR A 166 -2.46 -23.01 12.60
N GLU A 167 -2.98 -22.09 13.44
CA GLU A 167 -3.89 -21.05 12.98
C GLU A 167 -3.11 -20.08 12.10
N VAL A 168 -3.53 -20.04 10.84
CA VAL A 168 -3.21 -18.98 9.89
C VAL A 168 -3.78 -17.67 10.46
N LEU A 169 -2.97 -16.63 10.71
CA LEU A 169 -3.53 -15.25 10.75
C LEU A 169 -4.25 -15.03 9.40
N PRO A 170 -5.57 -14.81 9.37
CA PRO A 170 -6.34 -14.72 8.13
C PRO A 170 -5.75 -13.68 7.16
N PHE A 171 -6.04 -13.78 5.87
CA PHE A 171 -5.81 -12.71 4.86
C PHE A 171 -6.24 -11.32 5.31
N ALA A 172 -7.28 -11.25 6.14
CA ALA A 172 -7.71 -10.04 6.79
C ALA A 172 -6.55 -9.35 7.54
N ASP A 173 -5.65 -10.08 8.18
CA ASP A 173 -4.57 -9.53 9.02
C ASP A 173 -3.43 -8.92 8.19
N GLU A 174 -3.27 -9.34 6.93
CA GLU A 174 -2.31 -8.76 5.99
C GLU A 174 -2.82 -7.46 5.39
N VAL A 175 -4.06 -7.46 4.91
CA VAL A 175 -4.78 -6.26 4.48
C VAL A 175 -4.83 -5.25 5.63
N THR A 176 -5.20 -5.71 6.83
CA THR A 176 -5.22 -4.87 8.03
C THR A 176 -3.86 -4.27 8.33
N ARG A 177 -2.76 -5.02 8.17
CA ARG A 177 -1.41 -4.48 8.35
C ARG A 177 -1.11 -3.41 7.30
N LEU A 178 -1.34 -3.70 6.02
CA LEU A 178 -1.09 -2.74 4.93
C LEU A 178 -1.94 -1.46 5.10
N GLU A 179 -3.20 -1.59 5.52
CA GLU A 179 -4.07 -0.45 5.86
C GLU A 179 -3.54 0.32 7.08
N THR A 180 -3.02 -0.39 8.09
CA THR A 180 -2.38 0.24 9.25
C THR A 180 -1.14 1.02 8.82
N ASP A 181 -0.28 0.42 7.99
CA ASP A 181 0.91 1.09 7.46
C ASP A 181 0.52 2.32 6.63
N GLU A 182 -0.48 2.20 5.74
CA GLU A 182 -1.00 3.32 4.96
C GLU A 182 -1.43 4.49 5.85
N THR A 183 -2.19 4.20 6.91
CA THR A 183 -2.64 5.23 7.86
C THR A 183 -1.45 5.91 8.55
N ALA A 184 -0.42 5.14 8.94
CA ALA A 184 0.78 5.66 9.59
C ALA A 184 1.59 6.56 8.65
N PHE A 185 1.81 6.17 7.39
CA PHE A 185 2.49 7.02 6.42
C PHE A 185 1.68 8.25 6.04
N GLN A 186 0.34 8.14 5.97
CA GLN A 186 -0.52 9.29 5.71
C GLN A 186 -0.41 10.31 6.85
N MET A 187 -0.34 9.86 8.11
CA MET A 187 -0.10 10.74 9.27
C MET A 187 1.30 11.37 9.21
N ALA A 188 2.34 10.59 8.88
CA ALA A 188 3.70 11.09 8.73
C ALA A 188 3.82 12.16 7.62
N SER A 189 3.15 11.95 6.47
CA SER A 189 3.08 12.93 5.38
C SER A 189 2.45 14.23 5.86
N ASN A 190 1.34 14.15 6.60
CA ASN A 190 0.66 15.35 7.12
C ASN A 190 1.55 16.11 8.12
N ALA A 191 2.28 15.40 9.00
CA ALA A 191 3.20 16.02 9.95
C ALA A 191 4.38 16.73 9.25
N LEU A 192 4.91 16.14 8.16
CA LEU A 192 5.97 16.77 7.37
C LEU A 192 5.49 18.01 6.61
N GLU A 193 4.24 18.01 6.12
CA GLU A 193 3.62 19.21 5.53
C GLU A 193 3.46 20.34 6.56
N GLU A 194 3.04 20.01 7.78
CA GLU A 194 2.94 20.98 8.89
C GLU A 194 4.32 21.54 9.28
N GLU A 195 5.34 20.68 9.42
CA GLU A 195 6.72 21.09 9.69
C GLU A 195 7.26 22.06 8.61
N LEU A 196 7.01 21.77 7.33
CA LEU A 196 7.41 22.65 6.22
C LEU A 196 6.72 24.00 6.30
N THR A 197 5.45 24.03 6.72
CA THR A 197 4.69 25.28 6.90
C THR A 197 5.30 26.13 8.02
N GLU A 198 5.66 25.51 9.16
CA GLU A 198 6.32 26.20 10.28
C GLU A 198 7.69 26.76 9.89
N LEU A 199 8.49 25.99 9.13
CA LEU A 199 9.79 26.41 8.65
C LEU A 199 9.68 27.58 7.66
N ASP A 200 8.68 27.59 6.79
CA ASP A 200 8.38 28.70 5.88
C ASP A 200 8.09 29.99 6.66
N VAL A 201 7.23 29.91 7.68
CA VAL A 201 6.91 31.05 8.56
C VAL A 201 8.17 31.55 9.27
N LEU A 202 9.01 30.64 9.77
CA LEU A 202 10.27 30.98 10.43
C LEU A 202 11.22 31.68 9.45
N ALA A 203 11.38 31.17 8.23
CA ALA A 203 12.23 31.75 7.19
C ALA A 203 11.80 33.19 6.85
N VAL A 204 10.50 33.43 6.65
CA VAL A 204 9.93 34.76 6.42
C VAL A 204 10.24 35.69 7.61
N SER A 205 10.09 35.21 8.84
CA SER A 205 10.39 36.00 10.04
C SER A 205 11.87 36.41 10.13
N ILE A 206 12.79 35.50 9.78
CA ILE A 206 14.24 35.74 9.78
C ILE A 206 14.57 36.75 8.66
N GLN A 207 13.99 36.58 7.47
CA GLN A 207 14.21 37.50 6.35
C GLN A 207 13.77 38.93 6.70
N THR A 208 12.64 39.06 7.40
CA THR A 208 12.16 40.37 7.86
C THR A 208 13.15 41.01 8.85
N LYS A 209 13.70 40.23 9.79
CA LYS A 209 14.73 40.68 10.74
C LYS A 209 16.04 41.07 10.05
N ILE A 210 16.44 40.37 8.99
CA ILE A 210 17.62 40.70 8.18
C ILE A 210 17.45 42.09 7.56
N ASN A 211 16.27 42.36 7.00
CA ASN A 211 15.96 43.62 6.33
C ASN A 211 15.94 44.81 7.32
N SER A 212 15.55 44.59 8.57
CA SER A 212 15.52 45.63 9.62
C SER A 212 16.84 45.81 10.38
N ALA A 213 17.80 44.90 10.26
CA ALA A 213 19.03 44.94 11.05
C ALA A 213 19.99 46.04 10.58
N SER A 214 20.36 46.95 11.49
CA SER A 214 21.30 48.03 11.21
C SER A 214 22.76 47.58 11.11
N ASP A 215 23.16 46.58 11.90
CA ASP A 215 24.55 46.14 12.02
C ASP A 215 24.87 44.88 11.17
N GLN A 216 26.09 44.87 10.61
CA GLN A 216 26.53 43.80 9.71
C GLN A 216 26.70 42.45 10.41
N LYS A 217 27.07 42.45 11.70
CA LYS A 217 27.31 41.24 12.49
C LYS A 217 25.99 40.48 12.72
N THR A 218 24.92 41.18 13.08
CA THR A 218 23.58 40.62 13.24
C THR A 218 23.03 40.11 11.92
N ARG A 219 23.19 40.86 10.81
CA ARG A 219 22.80 40.37 9.48
C ARG A 219 23.51 39.06 9.12
N PHE A 220 24.80 38.96 9.42
CA PHE A 220 25.56 37.74 9.16
C PHE A 220 25.05 36.55 9.98
N ALA A 221 24.81 36.74 11.29
CA ALA A 221 24.26 35.69 12.15
C ALA A 221 22.85 35.25 11.70
N LEU A 222 21.99 36.20 11.32
CA LEU A 222 20.65 35.90 10.82
C LEU A 222 20.68 35.15 9.49
N ARG A 223 21.61 35.49 8.58
CA ARG A 223 21.82 34.73 7.32
C ARG A 223 22.28 33.31 7.57
N GLN A 224 23.13 33.08 8.57
CA GLN A 224 23.51 31.71 8.96
C GLN A 224 22.32 30.93 9.52
N ASN A 225 21.43 31.57 10.26
CA ASN A 225 20.21 30.91 10.74
C ASN A 225 19.25 30.61 9.58
N LEU A 226 19.13 31.52 8.61
CA LEU A 226 18.33 31.28 7.40
C LEU A 226 18.86 30.06 6.62
N ASP A 227 20.18 29.96 6.39
CA ASP A 227 20.81 28.81 5.74
C ASP A 227 20.55 27.48 6.48
N LYS A 228 20.48 27.51 7.82
CA LYS A 228 20.08 26.32 8.60
C LYS A 228 18.62 25.94 8.36
N VAL A 229 17.73 26.91 8.34
CA VAL A 229 16.30 26.69 8.06
C VAL A 229 16.12 26.12 6.65
N ASP A 230 16.82 26.68 5.65
CA ASP A 230 16.78 26.18 4.27
C ASP A 230 17.23 24.71 4.17
N LYS A 231 18.27 24.33 4.92
CA LYS A 231 18.73 22.93 5.00
C LYS A 231 17.70 22.01 5.65
N MET A 232 17.06 22.44 6.73
CA MET A 232 15.98 21.68 7.37
C MET A 232 14.81 21.50 6.41
N MET A 233 14.41 22.57 5.71
CA MET A 233 13.33 22.51 4.71
C MET A 233 13.65 21.54 3.56
N ALA A 234 14.90 21.54 3.08
CA ALA A 234 15.33 20.60 2.04
C ALA A 234 15.25 19.14 2.54
N GLN A 235 15.66 18.89 3.78
CA GLN A 235 15.59 17.57 4.41
C GLN A 235 14.13 17.10 4.57
N SER A 236 13.25 17.95 5.08
CA SER A 236 11.83 17.60 5.30
C SER A 236 11.09 17.45 3.97
N THR A 237 11.45 18.23 2.94
CA THR A 237 10.95 18.04 1.56
C THR A 237 11.36 16.68 0.99
N SER A 238 12.61 16.25 1.22
CA SER A 238 13.07 14.92 0.78
C SER A 238 12.27 13.79 1.44
N ARG A 239 12.12 13.86 2.77
CA ARG A 239 11.35 12.87 3.55
C ARG A 239 9.88 12.81 3.13
N LEU A 240 9.30 13.96 2.78
CA LEU A 240 7.92 14.04 2.31
C LEU A 240 7.75 13.29 0.98
N LYS A 241 8.69 13.46 0.04
CA LYS A 241 8.70 12.73 -1.22
C LYS A 241 8.85 11.22 -1.00
N ASP A 242 9.78 10.79 -0.16
CA ASP A 242 9.98 9.37 0.16
C ASP A 242 8.73 8.75 0.82
N THR A 243 8.12 9.48 1.76
CA THR A 243 6.87 9.07 2.41
C THR A 243 5.72 8.95 1.41
N SER A 244 5.64 9.87 0.45
CA SER A 244 4.62 9.82 -0.60
C SER A 244 4.77 8.63 -1.53
N LEU A 245 6.01 8.29 -1.92
CA LEU A 245 6.29 7.07 -2.67
C LEU A 245 5.87 5.84 -1.87
N ARG A 246 6.04 5.88 -0.54
CA ARG A 246 5.64 4.76 0.30
C ARG A 246 4.13 4.53 0.33
N ILE A 247 3.35 5.61 0.44
CA ILE A 247 1.89 5.56 0.39
C ILE A 247 1.43 4.99 -0.96
N GLU A 248 2.04 5.45 -2.04
CA GLU A 248 1.76 4.95 -3.40
C GLU A 248 1.93 3.43 -3.48
N GLU A 249 3.08 2.91 -3.06
CA GLU A 249 3.39 1.49 -3.15
C GLU A 249 2.40 0.65 -2.31
N ILE A 250 2.08 1.08 -1.09
CA ILE A 250 1.07 0.40 -0.24
C ILE A 250 -0.29 0.38 -0.92
N ARG A 251 -0.71 1.51 -1.53
CA ARG A 251 -1.98 1.60 -2.24
C ARG A 251 -2.02 0.72 -3.49
N GLN A 252 -0.91 0.57 -4.20
CA GLN A 252 -0.83 -0.36 -5.34
C GLN A 252 -1.12 -1.81 -4.91
N LEU A 253 -0.65 -2.19 -3.73
CA LEU A 253 -0.85 -3.52 -3.17
C LEU A 253 -2.28 -3.75 -2.70
N LEU A 254 -2.88 -2.72 -2.12
CA LEU A 254 -4.26 -2.78 -1.65
C LEU A 254 -5.31 -2.60 -2.76
N ASN A 255 -4.92 -2.11 -3.95
CA ASN A 255 -5.84 -1.61 -4.98
C ASN A 255 -6.99 -2.59 -5.30
N LYS A 256 -6.64 -3.85 -5.56
CA LYS A 256 -7.63 -4.89 -5.88
C LYS A 256 -8.65 -5.11 -4.76
N LYS A 257 -8.20 -5.07 -3.50
CA LYS A 257 -9.05 -5.30 -2.34
C LYS A 257 -10.04 -4.15 -2.15
N HIS A 258 -9.59 -2.91 -2.28
CA HIS A 258 -10.48 -1.75 -2.20
C HIS A 258 -11.52 -1.75 -3.32
N LEU A 259 -11.13 -2.14 -4.55
CA LEU A 259 -12.07 -2.28 -5.65
C LEU A 259 -13.14 -3.35 -5.38
N ASP A 260 -12.76 -4.50 -4.83
CA ASP A 260 -13.71 -5.56 -4.45
C ASP A 260 -14.67 -5.10 -3.33
N ASP A 261 -14.20 -4.30 -2.38
CA ASP A 261 -14.99 -3.80 -1.24
C ASP A 261 -16.08 -2.79 -1.65
N VAL A 262 -15.86 -2.03 -2.72
CA VAL A 262 -16.80 -1.00 -3.21
C VAL A 262 -17.57 -1.43 -4.47
N LYS A 263 -17.31 -2.63 -4.99
CA LYS A 263 -17.85 -3.11 -6.29
C LYS A 263 -19.37 -3.03 -6.43
N ASN A 264 -20.11 -3.22 -5.34
CA ASN A 264 -21.57 -3.23 -5.32
C ASN A 264 -22.17 -1.99 -4.63
N VAL A 265 -21.36 -0.97 -4.34
CA VAL A 265 -21.84 0.29 -3.78
C VAL A 265 -22.50 1.10 -4.89
N GLU A 266 -23.66 1.70 -4.60
CA GLU A 266 -24.36 2.57 -5.54
C GLU A 266 -23.52 3.84 -5.81
N GLU A 267 -23.25 4.13 -7.07
CA GLU A 267 -22.48 5.31 -7.46
C GLU A 267 -23.25 6.60 -7.08
N PRO A 268 -22.58 7.62 -6.54
CA PRO A 268 -23.24 8.87 -6.16
C PRO A 268 -23.81 9.59 -7.39
N GLU A 269 -24.85 10.41 -7.19
CA GLU A 269 -25.46 11.21 -8.28
C GLU A 269 -24.49 12.23 -8.91
N HIS A 270 -23.37 12.52 -8.24
CA HIS A 270 -22.34 13.41 -8.75
C HIS A 270 -21.43 12.71 -9.76
N LEU A 271 -21.30 13.31 -10.94
CA LEU A 271 -20.41 12.81 -11.99
C LEU A 271 -18.93 13.01 -11.62
N SER A 272 -18.13 11.97 -11.75
CA SER A 272 -16.67 12.03 -11.73
C SER A 272 -16.16 12.76 -12.99
N TYR A 273 -15.08 13.55 -12.86
CA TYR A 273 -14.50 14.35 -13.94
C TYR A 273 -13.03 13.97 -14.14
N PHE A 274 -12.73 13.40 -15.31
CA PHE A 274 -11.37 13.17 -15.79
C PHE A 274 -11.36 13.14 -17.32
N GLU A 275 -10.63 14.06 -17.94
CA GLU A 275 -10.59 14.26 -19.39
C GLU A 275 -9.17 14.09 -19.94
N THR A 276 -9.05 13.21 -20.94
CA THR A 276 -7.78 12.88 -21.61
C THR A 276 -7.52 13.70 -22.87
N SER A 277 -8.52 14.46 -23.34
CA SER A 277 -8.46 15.32 -24.52
C SER A 277 -8.88 16.76 -24.26
N GLY A 278 -9.18 17.10 -23.00
CA GLY A 278 -9.52 18.45 -22.58
C GLY A 278 -8.31 19.39 -22.64
N THR A 279 -8.57 20.68 -22.40
CA THR A 279 -7.54 21.72 -22.26
C THR A 279 -7.88 22.61 -21.08
N GLN A 280 -6.88 22.98 -20.29
CA GLN A 280 -7.02 23.92 -19.19
C GLN A 280 -5.94 24.99 -19.32
N GLU A 281 -6.33 26.26 -19.27
CA GLU A 281 -5.39 27.37 -19.48
C GLU A 281 -4.49 27.63 -18.27
N LYS A 282 -4.95 27.31 -17.07
CA LYS A 282 -4.23 27.57 -15.81
C LYS A 282 -4.56 26.53 -14.75
N ILE A 283 -3.56 26.12 -13.97
CA ILE A 283 -3.76 25.27 -12.79
C ILE A 283 -4.51 26.03 -11.69
N GLU A 284 -5.62 25.46 -11.23
CA GLU A 284 -6.35 25.96 -10.07
C GLU A 284 -5.59 25.60 -8.78
N MET A 285 -4.98 26.60 -8.14
CA MET A 285 -4.23 26.45 -6.89
C MET A 285 -5.14 26.71 -5.68
N ASP A 286 -4.98 25.91 -4.62
CA ASP A 286 -5.59 26.08 -3.30
C ASP A 286 -7.13 26.20 -3.31
N LYS A 287 -7.76 25.61 -4.33
CA LYS A 287 -9.21 25.55 -4.43
C LYS A 287 -9.75 24.61 -3.36
N LYS A 288 -10.79 25.07 -2.65
CA LYS A 288 -11.46 24.24 -1.64
C LYS A 288 -12.00 22.97 -2.31
N VAL A 289 -11.57 21.82 -1.79
CA VAL A 289 -12.10 20.52 -2.20
C VAL A 289 -13.59 20.45 -1.80
N PRO A 290 -14.48 19.91 -2.66
CA PRO A 290 -15.89 19.77 -2.34
C PRO A 290 -16.13 19.07 -1.00
N ASP A 291 -17.22 19.44 -0.34
CA ASP A 291 -17.63 18.78 0.89
C ASP A 291 -18.13 17.35 0.59
N GLY A 292 -18.01 16.45 1.57
CA GLY A 292 -18.24 15.02 1.39
C GLY A 292 -17.01 14.22 0.96
N LEU A 293 -17.20 12.92 0.73
CA LEU A 293 -16.17 12.00 0.24
C LEU A 293 -15.94 12.21 -1.26
N VAL A 294 -14.71 12.57 -1.62
CA VAL A 294 -14.22 12.69 -3.00
C VAL A 294 -12.81 12.11 -3.11
N TYR A 295 -12.42 11.72 -4.31
CA TYR A 295 -11.10 11.18 -4.61
C TYR A 295 -10.42 12.06 -5.66
N LYS A 296 -9.10 12.19 -5.56
CA LYS A 296 -8.25 12.86 -6.55
C LYS A 296 -7.02 12.00 -6.78
N ILE A 297 -6.44 12.04 -7.98
CA ILE A 297 -5.20 11.29 -8.27
C ILE A 297 -4.03 12.21 -7.99
N GLN A 298 -3.24 11.92 -6.97
CA GLN A 298 -2.02 12.67 -6.67
C GLN A 298 -0.92 12.30 -7.66
N LEU A 299 -0.37 13.31 -8.31
CA LEU A 299 0.70 13.18 -9.30
C LEU A 299 2.09 13.25 -8.65
N GLY A 300 2.19 13.96 -7.53
CA GLY A 300 3.43 14.14 -6.78
C GLY A 300 3.65 15.58 -6.33
N TYR A 301 4.86 15.85 -5.86
CA TYR A 301 5.31 17.17 -5.41
C TYR A 301 6.23 17.80 -6.45
N TYR A 302 5.84 18.97 -6.96
CA TYR A 302 6.52 19.71 -8.01
C TYR A 302 6.77 21.17 -7.58
N PRO A 303 7.66 21.89 -8.26
CA PRO A 303 7.74 23.34 -8.12
C PRO A 303 6.38 24.00 -8.34
N SER A 304 6.05 25.04 -7.56
CA SER A 304 4.75 25.73 -7.67
C SER A 304 4.52 26.41 -9.02
N ASP A 305 5.59 26.67 -9.78
CA ASP A 305 5.61 27.29 -11.10
C ASP A 305 5.73 26.27 -12.25
N VAL A 306 5.48 24.98 -11.97
CA VAL A 306 5.47 23.93 -13.00
C VAL A 306 4.47 24.28 -14.12
N ASP A 307 4.93 24.11 -15.36
CA ASP A 307 4.11 24.38 -16.54
C ASP A 307 2.97 23.37 -16.65
N ILE A 308 1.76 23.85 -16.95
CA ILE A 308 0.55 23.03 -17.12
C ILE A 308 0.70 22.05 -18.28
N GLU A 309 1.52 22.39 -19.28
CA GLU A 309 1.85 21.52 -20.41
C GLU A 309 2.55 20.22 -19.96
N ASN A 310 3.11 20.15 -18.75
CA ASN A 310 3.62 18.89 -18.21
C ASN A 310 2.50 17.89 -17.83
N PHE A 311 1.25 18.31 -17.84
CA PHE A 311 0.10 17.52 -17.40
C PHE A 311 -0.97 17.33 -18.49
N HIS A 312 -0.57 17.39 -19.77
CA HIS A 312 -1.49 17.13 -20.88
C HIS A 312 -2.23 15.80 -20.73
N GLY A 313 -3.55 15.85 -20.96
CA GLY A 313 -4.41 14.67 -20.89
C GLY A 313 -4.74 14.20 -19.47
N LEU A 314 -4.43 15.02 -18.45
CA LEU A 314 -4.67 14.71 -17.04
C LEU A 314 -5.68 15.69 -16.39
N PHE A 315 -6.66 16.17 -17.15
CA PHE A 315 -7.54 17.26 -16.70
C PHE A 315 -8.75 16.76 -15.90
N PRO A 316 -9.32 17.59 -15.01
CA PRO A 316 -8.79 18.87 -14.52
C PRO A 316 -7.54 18.68 -13.65
N ILE A 317 -6.58 19.60 -13.79
CA ILE A 317 -5.40 19.70 -12.93
C ILE A 317 -5.67 20.74 -11.84
N SER A 318 -5.36 20.37 -10.61
CA SER A 318 -5.42 21.27 -9.45
C SER A 318 -4.18 21.11 -8.59
N GLY A 319 -3.78 22.19 -7.92
CA GLY A 319 -2.63 22.20 -7.03
C GLY A 319 -3.00 22.62 -5.60
N GLU A 320 -2.23 22.13 -4.64
CA GLU A 320 -2.27 22.56 -3.25
C GLU A 320 -0.86 23.02 -2.85
N THR A 321 -0.77 24.26 -2.39
CA THR A 321 0.49 24.86 -1.94
C THR A 321 0.91 24.18 -0.65
N VAL A 322 2.08 23.53 -0.68
CA VAL A 322 2.70 22.96 0.52
C VAL A 322 3.59 24.00 1.17
N ARG A 323 4.36 24.72 0.35
CA ARG A 323 5.18 25.86 0.74
C ARG A 323 5.46 26.74 -0.48
N LYS A 324 6.07 27.91 -0.27
CA LYS A 324 6.25 28.95 -1.31
C LYS A 324 6.62 28.43 -2.72
N ASP A 325 7.58 27.50 -2.81
CA ASP A 325 8.11 26.99 -4.07
C ASP A 325 7.85 25.48 -4.28
N LEU A 326 6.92 24.90 -3.51
CA LEU A 326 6.56 23.49 -3.60
C LEU A 326 5.04 23.33 -3.52
N ALA A 327 4.47 22.74 -4.56
CA ALA A 327 3.07 22.39 -4.59
C ALA A 327 2.89 20.90 -4.86
N ARG A 328 1.80 20.36 -4.35
CA ARG A 328 1.33 19.03 -4.71
C ARG A 328 0.25 19.16 -5.77
N PHE A 329 0.36 18.34 -6.80
CA PHE A 329 -0.58 18.37 -7.93
C PHE A 329 -1.46 17.13 -7.95
N TYR A 330 -2.68 17.37 -8.43
CA TYR A 330 -3.72 16.37 -8.55
C TYR A 330 -4.36 16.42 -9.94
N ALA A 331 -4.73 15.24 -10.44
CA ALA A 331 -5.56 15.08 -11.62
C ALA A 331 -6.94 14.53 -11.24
N GLY A 332 -7.96 15.06 -11.91
CA GLY A 332 -9.33 14.59 -11.80
C GLY A 332 -9.99 14.91 -10.46
N LEU A 333 -11.31 14.72 -10.45
CA LEU A 333 -12.14 14.75 -9.26
C LEU A 333 -13.18 13.64 -9.40
N PHE A 334 -13.11 12.66 -8.53
CA PHE A 334 -13.93 11.46 -8.60
C PHE A 334 -14.78 11.34 -7.35
N TYR A 335 -15.96 10.74 -7.48
CA TYR A 335 -16.87 10.53 -6.35
C TYR A 335 -17.00 9.05 -5.96
N SER A 336 -16.42 8.14 -6.75
CA SER A 336 -16.28 6.72 -6.43
C SER A 336 -14.81 6.31 -6.51
N TYR A 337 -14.41 5.34 -5.70
CA TYR A 337 -13.06 4.78 -5.78
C TYR A 337 -12.81 4.10 -7.14
N LYS A 338 -13.83 3.42 -7.68
CA LYS A 338 -13.78 2.73 -8.96
C LYS A 338 -13.44 3.66 -10.13
N ASP A 339 -14.06 4.84 -10.20
CA ASP A 339 -13.73 5.80 -11.28
C ASP A 339 -12.32 6.38 -11.10
N ALA A 340 -11.93 6.62 -9.85
CA ALA A 340 -10.58 7.08 -9.52
C ALA A 340 -9.53 6.05 -9.91
N ASP A 341 -9.80 4.75 -9.75
CA ASP A 341 -8.94 3.65 -10.16
C ASP A 341 -8.75 3.61 -11.68
N VAL A 342 -9.84 3.71 -12.45
CA VAL A 342 -9.76 3.79 -13.93
C VAL A 342 -8.95 5.00 -14.38
N GLY A 343 -9.17 6.17 -13.77
CA GLY A 343 -8.38 7.36 -14.04
C GLY A 343 -6.90 7.20 -13.66
N ASN A 344 -6.63 6.59 -12.50
CA ASN A 344 -5.28 6.37 -11.99
C ASN A 344 -4.50 5.41 -12.89
N ASP A 345 -5.13 4.33 -13.34
CA ASP A 345 -4.54 3.40 -14.31
C ASP A 345 -4.16 4.12 -15.62
N TYR A 346 -5.01 5.04 -16.11
CA TYR A 346 -4.65 5.85 -17.27
C TYR A 346 -3.44 6.74 -16.98
N VAL A 347 -3.46 7.50 -15.87
CA VAL A 347 -2.36 8.40 -15.48
C VAL A 347 -1.04 7.63 -15.39
N ARG A 348 -1.05 6.47 -14.73
CA ARG A 348 0.15 5.65 -14.52
C ARG A 348 0.72 5.07 -15.79
N ASN A 349 -0.14 4.58 -16.68
CA ASN A 349 0.30 3.93 -17.91
C ASN A 349 0.77 4.93 -18.98
N ASN A 350 0.34 6.20 -18.91
CA ASN A 350 0.56 7.16 -20.00
C ASN A 350 1.37 8.40 -19.61
N ALA A 351 1.46 8.76 -18.33
CA ALA A 351 2.10 10.02 -17.92
C ALA A 351 2.97 9.88 -16.67
N ILE A 352 2.38 9.50 -15.54
CA ILE A 352 3.03 9.53 -14.23
C ILE A 352 2.86 8.18 -13.56
N ALA A 353 3.84 7.29 -13.78
CA ALA A 353 3.84 5.90 -13.29
C ALA A 353 3.57 5.78 -11.78
N ASN A 354 3.96 6.81 -11.04
CA ASN A 354 3.94 6.88 -9.60
C ASN A 354 2.73 7.65 -9.04
N ALA A 355 1.69 7.84 -9.84
CA ALA A 355 0.45 8.46 -9.39
C ALA A 355 -0.36 7.49 -8.51
N PHE A 356 -1.09 8.04 -7.53
CA PHE A 356 -1.96 7.26 -6.67
C PHE A 356 -3.20 8.04 -6.22
N ILE A 357 -4.27 7.31 -5.95
CA ILE A 357 -5.55 7.87 -5.51
C ILE A 357 -5.41 8.40 -4.07
N VAL A 358 -5.90 9.61 -3.81
CA VAL A 358 -6.00 10.22 -2.49
C VAL A 358 -7.46 10.56 -2.19
N PRO A 359 -8.04 10.01 -1.11
CA PRO A 359 -9.37 10.36 -0.67
C PRO A 359 -9.36 11.62 0.20
N PHE A 360 -10.42 12.40 0.06
CA PHE A 360 -10.72 13.56 0.87
C PHE A 360 -12.13 13.42 1.42
N ASN A 361 -12.31 13.78 2.69
CA ASN A 361 -13.61 13.93 3.31
C ASN A 361 -13.73 15.33 3.91
N ASN A 362 -14.67 16.13 3.42
CA ASN A 362 -14.88 17.51 3.85
C ASN A 362 -13.60 18.35 3.77
N GLY A 363 -12.86 18.18 2.68
CA GLY A 363 -11.58 18.85 2.43
C GLY A 363 -10.39 18.37 3.25
N LYS A 364 -10.54 17.35 4.11
CA LYS A 364 -9.42 16.74 4.83
C LYS A 364 -9.04 15.41 4.19
N LYS A 365 -7.73 15.16 4.04
CA LYS A 365 -7.24 13.84 3.61
C LYS A 365 -7.57 12.79 4.66
N ILE A 366 -8.01 11.64 4.18
CA ILE A 366 -8.24 10.44 5.01
C ILE A 366 -7.43 9.27 4.43
N SER A 367 -7.38 8.13 5.13
CA SER A 367 -6.84 6.91 4.53
C SER A 367 -7.83 6.33 3.51
N ILE A 368 -7.33 5.52 2.58
CA ILE A 368 -8.22 4.84 1.63
C ILE A 368 -9.11 3.82 2.33
N SER A 369 -8.64 3.19 3.40
CA SER A 369 -9.44 2.29 4.24
C SER A 369 -10.69 2.98 4.80
N THR A 370 -10.53 4.17 5.39
CA THR A 370 -11.65 4.97 5.89
C THR A 370 -12.57 5.42 4.75
N ALA A 371 -12.01 5.80 3.60
CA ALA A 371 -12.80 6.20 2.44
C ALA A 371 -13.68 5.06 1.91
N VAL A 372 -13.11 3.86 1.80
CA VAL A 372 -13.81 2.65 1.36
C VAL A 372 -14.89 2.25 2.36
N GLU A 373 -14.65 2.37 3.67
CA GLU A 373 -15.67 2.15 4.69
C GLU A 373 -16.83 3.15 4.57
N MET A 374 -16.53 4.43 4.39
CA MET A 374 -17.54 5.47 4.15
C MET A 374 -18.32 5.25 2.85
N GLU A 375 -17.67 4.79 1.79
CA GLU A 375 -18.33 4.44 0.52
C GLU A 375 -19.27 3.24 0.71
N ARG A 376 -18.83 2.21 1.45
CA ARG A 376 -19.69 1.07 1.83
C ARG A 376 -20.92 1.53 2.62
N GLU A 377 -20.75 2.40 3.61
CA GLU A 377 -21.86 2.94 4.42
C GLU A 377 -22.86 3.75 3.57
N ARG A 378 -22.39 4.50 2.56
CA ARG A 378 -23.27 5.22 1.61
C ARG A 378 -24.17 4.27 0.79
N GLY A 379 -23.68 3.07 0.47
CA GLY A 379 -24.41 2.06 -0.31
C GLY A 379 -25.43 1.23 0.47
N VAL A 380 -25.48 1.36 1.80
CA VAL A 380 -26.51 0.71 2.63
C VAL A 380 -27.76 1.59 2.63
N LYS A 381 -28.61 1.43 1.61
CA LYS A 381 -29.98 1.97 1.61
C LYS A 381 -30.99 0.97 2.17
#